data_AF-A0A0Q8VBT0-F1
#
_entry.id   AF-A0A0Q8VBT0-F1
#
_cell.length_a   1.000
_cell.length_b   1.000
_cell.length_c   1.000
_cell.angle_alpha   90.00
_cell.angle_beta   90.00
_cell.angle_gamma   90.00
#
_symmetry.space_group_name_H-M   'P 1'
#
loop_
_entity.id
_entity.type
_entity.pdbx_description
1 polymer ?
#
loop_
_entity_poly.entity_id
_entity_poly.type
_entity_poly.pdbx_seq_one_letter_code
_entity_poly.pdbx_strand_id
1 'polypeptide(L)'
;MSTMTWSETHRRWQALRAVEEELARTESPVLPWREEYAELFGDRAGLLAALRYRWELTVNTQMDTHLPERELEEHRLRLARRARGVLRVLVAEDVTRVVA
;
A
#
# COMPACT_ATOMS: atom_id res chain seq x y z
N MET A 1 4.57 -25.23 -9.80
CA MET A 1 3.93 -23.90 -9.62
C MET A 1 2.86 -24.05 -8.57
N SER A 2 3.16 -23.71 -7.32
CA SER A 2 2.18 -23.80 -6.24
C SER A 2 1.13 -22.73 -6.45
N THR A 3 -0.08 -23.15 -6.81
CA THR A 3 -1.26 -22.28 -6.86
C THR A 3 -1.44 -21.69 -5.46
N MET A 4 -1.30 -20.36 -5.29
CA MET A 4 -1.62 -19.71 -4.01
C MET A 4 -3.01 -20.15 -3.58
N THR A 5 -3.14 -20.71 -2.39
CA THR A 5 -4.44 -21.12 -1.90
C THR A 5 -5.28 -19.87 -1.64
N TRP A 6 -6.61 -19.97 -1.83
CA TRP A 6 -7.53 -18.88 -1.51
C TRP A 6 -7.34 -18.37 -0.07
N SER A 7 -7.00 -19.27 0.86
CA SER A 7 -6.70 -18.95 2.26
C SER A 7 -5.45 -18.08 2.42
N GLU A 8 -4.34 -18.39 1.72
CA GLU A 8 -3.12 -17.57 1.75
C GLU A 8 -3.36 -16.19 1.15
N THR A 9 -4.10 -16.12 0.04
CA THR A 9 -4.48 -14.85 -0.58
C THR A 9 -5.28 -14.00 0.39
N HIS A 10 -6.27 -14.59 1.06
CA HIS A 10 -7.08 -13.89 2.07
C HIS A 10 -6.25 -13.41 3.26
N ARG A 11 -5.35 -14.26 3.80
CA ARG A 11 -4.45 -13.88 4.90
C ARG A 11 -3.54 -12.72 4.51
N ARG A 12 -2.93 -12.75 3.33
CA ARG A 12 -2.10 -11.67 2.81
C ARG A 12 -2.89 -10.36 2.68
N TRP A 13 -4.14 -10.43 2.22
CA TRP A 13 -5.02 -9.26 2.13
C TRP A 13 -5.41 -8.68 3.49
N GLN A 14 -5.72 -9.54 4.47
CA GLN A 14 -6.03 -9.12 5.84
C GLN A 14 -4.82 -8.43 6.49
N ALA A 15 -3.62 -9.00 6.35
CA ALA A 15 -2.40 -8.40 6.88
C ALA A 15 -2.12 -7.02 6.26
N LEU A 16 -2.28 -6.87 4.93
CA LEU A 16 -2.16 -5.56 4.27
C LEU A 16 -3.15 -4.55 4.83
N ARG A 17 -4.41 -4.95 5.04
CA ARG A 17 -5.43 -4.07 5.62
C ARG A 17 -5.09 -3.63 7.04
N ALA A 18 -4.59 -4.54 7.87
CA ALA A 18 -4.17 -4.21 9.22
C ALA A 18 -3.02 -3.19 9.22
N VAL A 19 -2.02 -3.38 8.34
CA VAL A 19 -0.91 -2.44 8.17
C VAL A 19 -1.42 -1.06 7.71
N GLU A 20 -2.31 -1.01 6.73
CA GLU A 20 -2.93 0.25 6.27
C GLU A 20 -3.68 0.98 7.39
N GLU A 21 -4.43 0.24 8.21
CA GLU A 21 -5.19 0.79 9.33
C GLU A 21 -4.29 1.28 10.47
N GLU A 22 -3.18 0.60 10.74
CA GLU A 22 -2.15 1.06 11.67
C GLU A 22 -1.53 2.38 11.17
N LEU A 23 -1.11 2.41 9.90
CA LEU A 23 -0.54 3.59 9.25
C LEU A 23 -1.51 4.77 9.19
N ALA A 24 -2.81 4.52 9.09
CA ALA A 24 -3.82 5.59 9.09
C ALA A 24 -3.97 6.29 10.46
N ARG A 25 -3.67 5.57 11.55
CA ARG A 25 -3.76 6.06 12.93
C ARG A 25 -2.51 6.79 13.40
N THR A 26 -1.39 6.61 12.72
CA THR A 26 -0.11 7.23 13.07
C THR A 26 0.33 8.27 12.03
N GLU A 27 1.10 9.26 12.47
CA GLU A 27 1.82 10.17 11.58
C GLU A 27 3.23 9.69 11.26
N SER A 28 3.64 8.55 11.83
CA SER A 28 4.96 7.97 11.61
C SER A 28 5.19 7.63 10.12
N PRO A 29 6.36 7.99 9.55
CA PRO A 29 6.78 7.54 8.23
C PRO A 29 7.40 6.13 8.25
N VAL A 30 7.37 5.42 9.38
CA VAL A 30 8.01 4.11 9.53
C VAL A 30 7.05 3.00 9.13
N LEU A 31 7.50 2.10 8.25
CA LEU A 31 6.78 0.87 7.93
C LEU A 31 6.66 -0.01 9.20
N PRO A 32 5.44 -0.40 9.66
CA PRO A 32 5.25 -1.23 10.84
C PRO A 32 5.56 -2.69 10.53
N TRP A 33 6.84 -2.98 10.25
CA TRP A 33 7.31 -4.32 9.98
C TRP A 33 7.33 -5.18 11.25
N ARG A 34 6.88 -6.44 11.12
CA ARG A 34 6.87 -7.46 12.18
C ARG A 34 7.37 -8.77 11.57
N GLU A 35 8.07 -9.60 12.33
CA GLU A 35 8.61 -10.87 11.83
C GLU A 35 7.52 -11.82 11.31
N GLU A 36 6.33 -11.79 11.91
CA GLU A 36 5.15 -12.54 11.46
C GLU A 36 4.74 -12.23 10.00
N TYR A 37 5.11 -11.06 9.48
CA TYR A 37 4.87 -10.69 8.08
C TYR A 37 5.84 -11.35 7.11
N ALA A 38 6.95 -11.93 7.57
CA ALA A 38 7.90 -12.64 6.71
C ALA A 38 7.27 -13.86 6.02
N GLU A 39 6.39 -14.60 6.70
CA GLU A 39 5.67 -15.73 6.08
C GLU A 39 4.79 -15.28 4.91
N LEU A 40 4.21 -14.09 5.01
CA LEU A 40 3.25 -13.57 4.02
C LEU A 40 3.93 -12.79 2.91
N PHE A 41 4.97 -12.02 3.21
CA PHE A 41 5.56 -11.02 2.31
C PHE A 41 7.05 -11.28 2.00
N GLY A 42 7.66 -12.28 2.63
CA GLY A 42 9.08 -12.61 2.53
C GLY A 42 9.93 -11.75 3.46
N ASP A 43 9.95 -10.44 3.21
CA ASP A 43 10.73 -9.49 3.97
C ASP A 43 10.09 -8.09 4.00
N ARG A 44 10.78 -7.15 4.65
CA ARG A 44 10.37 -5.75 4.76
C ARG A 44 10.17 -5.11 3.39
N ALA A 45 11.05 -5.41 2.42
CA ALA A 45 10.95 -4.87 1.07
C ALA A 45 9.74 -5.44 0.31
N GLY A 46 9.40 -6.70 0.54
CA GLY A 46 8.23 -7.37 0.00
C GLY A 46 6.92 -6.79 0.53
N LEU A 47 6.86 -6.41 1.82
CA LEU A 47 5.70 -5.69 2.37
C LEU A 47 5.59 -4.29 1.74
N LEU A 48 6.70 -3.56 1.61
CA LEU A 48 6.72 -2.24 0.98
C LEU A 48 6.24 -2.31 -0.49
N ALA A 49 6.74 -3.29 -1.25
CA ALA A 49 6.33 -3.54 -2.62
C ALA A 49 4.83 -3.89 -2.71
N ALA A 50 4.32 -4.69 -1.78
CA ALA A 50 2.90 -5.04 -1.71
C ALA A 50 2.01 -3.82 -1.43
N LEU A 51 2.44 -2.91 -0.55
CA LEU A 51 1.74 -1.65 -0.29
C LEU A 51 1.73 -0.74 -1.52
N ARG A 52 2.87 -0.61 -2.22
CA ARG A 52 2.96 0.15 -3.47
C ARG A 52 2.03 -0.40 -4.54
N TYR A 53 2.09 -1.72 -4.78
CA TYR A 53 1.22 -2.40 -5.73
C TYR A 53 -0.26 -2.19 -5.40
N ARG A 54 -0.63 -2.27 -4.11
CA ARG A 54 -2.01 -2.06 -3.68
C ARG A 54 -2.49 -0.64 -3.92
N TRP A 55 -1.63 0.36 -3.69
CA TRP A 55 -1.94 1.75 -4.00
C TRP A 55 -2.16 1.94 -5.51
N GLU A 56 -1.25 1.45 -6.34
CA GLU A 56 -1.35 1.52 -7.80
C GLU A 56 -2.63 0.84 -8.31
N LEU A 57 -2.94 -0.35 -7.81
CA LEU A 57 -4.16 -1.07 -8.14
C LEU A 57 -5.41 -0.27 -7.73
N THR A 58 -5.42 0.35 -6.55
CA THR A 58 -6.54 1.16 -6.06
C THR A 58 -6.78 2.37 -6.95
N VAL A 59 -5.72 3.07 -7.34
CA VAL A 59 -5.78 4.21 -8.25
C VAL A 59 -6.29 3.77 -9.63
N ASN A 60 -5.70 2.72 -10.20
CA ASN A 60 -6.06 2.25 -11.55
C ASN A 60 -7.47 1.66 -11.64
N THR A 61 -7.98 1.04 -10.57
CA THR A 61 -9.33 0.44 -10.56
C THR A 61 -10.45 1.43 -10.26
N GLN A 62 -10.18 2.47 -9.47
CA GLN A 62 -11.20 3.44 -9.07
C GLN A 62 -11.25 4.68 -9.96
N MET A 63 -10.27 4.88 -10.84
CA MET A 63 -10.30 5.97 -11.82
C MET A 63 -11.10 5.57 -13.06
N ASP A 64 -12.30 6.13 -13.22
CA ASP A 64 -13.02 6.09 -14.50
C ASP A 64 -12.41 7.12 -15.45
N THR A 65 -11.62 6.65 -16.43
CA THR A 65 -10.88 7.51 -17.36
C THR A 65 -11.76 8.35 -18.29
N HIS A 66 -13.08 8.17 -18.25
CA HIS A 66 -14.03 8.98 -19.02
C HIS A 66 -14.48 10.25 -18.29
N LEU A 67 -14.09 10.43 -17.01
CA LEU A 67 -14.39 11.63 -16.26
C LEU A 67 -13.54 12.83 -16.72
N PRO A 68 -14.04 14.07 -16.58
CA PRO A 68 -13.24 15.27 -16.78
C PRO A 68 -11.99 15.30 -15.90
N GLU A 69 -10.89 15.88 -16.39
CA GLU A 69 -9.59 15.93 -15.70
C GLU A 69 -9.67 16.47 -14.26
N ARG A 70 -10.48 17.52 -14.05
CA ARG A 70 -10.71 18.08 -12.72
C ARG A 70 -11.34 17.06 -11.77
N GLU A 71 -12.31 16.28 -12.23
CA GLU A 71 -12.99 15.27 -11.40
C GLU A 71 -12.07 14.07 -11.12
N LEU A 72 -11.22 13.71 -12.08
CA LEU A 72 -10.15 12.72 -11.90
C LEU A 72 -9.17 13.15 -10.81
N GLU A 73 -8.73 14.41 -10.83
CA GLU A 73 -7.81 14.94 -9.82
C GLU A 73 -8.46 15.01 -8.44
N GLU A 74 -9.71 15.49 -8.36
CA GLU A 74 -10.48 15.47 -7.11
C GLU A 74 -10.63 14.04 -6.56
N HIS A 75 -10.86 13.06 -7.43
CA HIS A 75 -10.93 11.66 -7.04
C HIS A 75 -9.58 11.13 -6.55
N ARG A 76 -8.50 11.43 -7.27
CA ARG A 76 -7.12 11.06 -6.89
C ARG A 76 -6.73 11.65 -5.54
N LEU A 77 -7.07 12.91 -5.28
CA LEU A 77 -6.84 13.57 -3.99
C LEU A 77 -7.64 12.91 -2.86
N ARG A 78 -8.89 12.50 -3.10
CA ARG A 78 -9.67 11.74 -2.11
C ARG A 78 -9.03 10.39 -1.78
N LEU A 79 -8.57 9.66 -2.80
CA LEU A 79 -7.86 8.39 -2.62
C LEU A 79 -6.55 8.58 -1.85
N ALA A 80 -5.77 9.59 -2.23
CA ALA A 80 -4.51 9.93 -1.56
C ALA A 80 -4.73 10.31 -0.10
N ARG A 81 -5.77 11.09 0.21
CA ARG A 81 -6.12 11.46 1.58
C ARG A 81 -6.48 10.24 2.44
N ARG A 82 -7.20 9.27 1.86
CA ARG A 82 -7.53 8.00 2.53
C ARG A 82 -6.29 7.14 2.75
N ALA A 83 -5.34 7.15 1.81
CA ALA A 83 -4.10 6.38 1.85
C ALA A 83 -2.89 7.16 2.42
N ARG A 84 -3.12 8.30 3.10
CA ARG A 84 -2.06 9.23 3.52
C ARG A 84 -0.91 8.57 4.29
N GLY A 85 -1.23 7.60 5.17
CA GLY A 85 -0.23 6.89 5.97
C GLY A 85 0.67 6.00 5.11
N VAL A 86 0.08 5.29 4.14
CA VAL A 86 0.82 4.47 3.16
C VAL A 86 1.71 5.35 2.30
N LEU A 87 1.18 6.45 1.76
CA LEU A 87 1.95 7.37 0.92
C LEU A 87 3.14 7.98 1.66
N ARG A 88 2.99 8.30 2.96
CA ARG A 88 4.09 8.81 3.78
C ARG A 88 5.24 7.82 3.87
N VAL A 89 4.94 6.55 4.11
CA VAL A 89 5.95 5.47 4.14
C VAL A 89 6.61 5.33 2.77
N LEU A 90 5.83 5.24 1.69
CA LEU A 90 6.38 5.08 0.33
C LEU A 90 7.34 6.22 -0.03
N VAL A 91 6.98 7.46 0.28
CA VAL A 91 7.84 8.63 0.05
C VAL A 91 9.11 8.57 0.90
N ALA A 92 9.02 8.22 2.18
CA ALA A 92 10.18 8.13 3.07
C ALA A 92 11.16 7.04 2.61
N GLU A 93 10.66 5.90 2.16
CA GLU A 93 11.47 4.79 1.64
C GLU A 93 12.12 5.12 0.28
N ASP A 94 11.40 5.82 -0.60
CA ASP A 94 11.96 6.28 -1.88
C ASP A 94 13.08 7.31 -1.66
N VAL A 95 12.92 8.25 -0.72
CA VAL A 95 13.99 9.19 -0.33
C VAL A 95 15.20 8.45 0.24
N THR A 96 14.98 7.47 1.12
CA THR A 96 16.07 6.69 1.73
C THR A 96 16.85 5.90 0.68
N ARG A 97 16.18 5.40 -0.36
CA ARG A 97 16.81 4.66 -1.47
C ARG A 97 17.67 5.54 -2.38
N VAL A 98 17.39 6.84 -2.50
CA VAL A 98 18.17 7.78 -3.34
C VAL A 98 19.47 8.22 -2.66
N VAL A 99 19.56 8.13 -1.34
CA VAL A 99 20.69 8.64 -0.53
C VAL A 99 21.67 7.53 -0.11
N ALA A 100 21.33 6.25 -0.36
CA ALA A 100 22.18 5.08 -0.07
C ALA A 100 22.92 4.58 -1.33
#